data_AF-A0A8J7ZI24-F1
#
_entry.id   AF-A0A8J7ZI24-F1
#
_cell.length_a   1.000
_cell.length_b   1.000
_cell.length_c   1.000
_cell.angle_alpha   90.00
_cell.angle_beta   90.00
_cell.angle_gamma   90.00
#
_symmetry.space_group_name_H-M   'P 1'
#
loop_
_entity.id
_entity.type
_entity.pdbx_description
1 polymer ?
#
loop_
_entity_poly.entity_id
_entity_poly.type
_entity_poly.pdbx_seq_one_letter_code
_entity_poly.pdbx_strand_id
1 'polypeptide(L)' 'MSNIVEGVEGVIAFVVSGFILILMGSAVESSSVLYNLSTFGLFMILLGAVLAVGIVATIIGK' A
#
# COMPACT_ATOMS: atom_id res chain seq x y z
N MET A 1 -8.23 -8.97 -22.66
CA MET A 1 -8.07 -9.16 -21.20
C MET A 1 -6.87 -8.39 -20.62
N SER A 2 -6.05 -7.64 -21.40
CA SER A 2 -4.81 -7.03 -20.86
C SER A 2 -5.01 -5.82 -19.93
N ASN A 3 -5.96 -4.92 -20.22
CA ASN A 3 -6.11 -3.66 -19.46
C ASN A 3 -6.40 -3.83 -17.96
N ILE A 4 -7.17 -4.86 -17.56
CA ILE A 4 -7.52 -5.08 -16.15
C ILE A 4 -6.29 -5.56 -15.38
N VAL A 5 -5.49 -6.43 -15.99
CA VAL A 5 -4.29 -6.99 -15.37
C VAL A 5 -3.24 -5.89 -15.19
N GLU A 6 -3.01 -5.09 -16.22
CA GLU A 6 -2.09 -3.94 -16.17
C GLU A 6 -2.50 -2.91 -15.09
N GLY A 7 -3.81 -2.63 -14.96
CA GLY A 7 -4.29 -1.72 -13.93
C GLY A 7 -4.11 -2.27 -12.51
N VAL A 8 -4.34 -3.58 -12.30
CA VAL A 8 -4.15 -4.22 -11.00
C VAL A 8 -2.67 -4.26 -10.62
N GLU A 9 -1.78 -4.56 -11.58
CA GLU A 9 -0.33 -4.50 -11.39
C GLU A 9 0.14 -3.09 -11.02
N GLY A 10 -0.42 -2.05 -11.65
CA GLY A 10 -0.13 -0.66 -11.31
C GLY A 10 -0.55 -0.29 -9.88
N VAL A 11 -1.73 -0.73 -9.43
CA VAL A 11 -2.19 -0.49 -8.05
C VAL A 11 -1.30 -1.20 -7.04
N ILE A 12 -0.91 -2.46 -7.32
CA ILE A 12 0.02 -3.20 -6.46
C ILE A 12 1.37 -2.49 -6.40
N ALA A 13 1.92 -2.06 -7.54
CA ALA A 13 3.19 -1.35 -7.60
C ALA A 13 3.17 -0.03 -6.79
N PHE A 14 2.06 0.71 -6.85
CA PHE A 14 1.87 1.93 -6.06
C PHE A 14 1.87 1.66 -4.56
N VAL A 15 1.08 0.68 -4.09
CA VAL A 15 0.97 0.33 -2.67
C VAL A 15 2.29 -0.20 -2.13
N VAL A 16 2.97 -1.07 -2.87
CA VAL A 16 4.28 -1.63 -2.49
C VAL A 16 5.35 -0.55 -2.42
N SER A 17 5.40 0.36 -3.40
CA SER A 17 6.39 1.46 -3.41
C SER A 17 6.17 2.43 -2.25
N GLY A 18 4.90 2.78 -1.98
CA GLY A 18 4.55 3.62 -0.82
C GLY A 18 4.94 2.96 0.50
N PHE A 19 4.72 1.66 0.65
CA PHE A 19 5.15 0.91 1.83
C PHE A 19 6.67 0.92 2.02
N ILE A 20 7.45 0.71 0.95
CA ILE A 20 8.93 0.73 1.01
C ILE A 20 9.44 2.11 1.43
N LEU A 21 8.87 3.21 0.90
CA LEU A 21 9.26 4.56 1.28
C LEU A 21 9.01 4.85 2.75
N ILE A 22 7.91 4.34 3.31
CA ILE A 22 7.57 4.49 4.72
C ILE A 22 8.53 3.70 5.61
N LEU A 23 8.91 2.49 5.20
CA LEU A 23 9.93 1.70 5.90
C LEU A 23 11.29 2.39 5.86
N MET A 24 11.70 2.94 4.71
CA MET A 24 12.94 3.71 4.59
C MET A 24 12.92 4.96 5.48
N GLY A 25 11.84 5.75 5.46
CA GLY A 25 11.69 6.92 6.33
C GLY A 25 11.73 6.56 7.82
N SER A 26 11.05 5.46 8.20
CA SER A 26 11.04 4.97 9.58
C SER A 26 12.42 4.48 10.04
N ALA A 27 13.19 3.85 9.14
CA ALA A 27 14.55 3.41 9.42
C ALA A 27 15.54 4.58 9.59
N VAL A 28 15.35 5.69 8.85
CA VAL A 28 16.20 6.88 8.93
C VAL A 28 15.95 7.68 10.22
N GLU A 29 14.69 7.82 10.65
CA GLU A 29 14.36 8.61 11.85
C GLU A 29 14.62 7.89 13.18
N SER A 30 15.15 6.66 13.18
CA SER A 30 15.22 5.82 14.40
C SER A 30 13.84 5.71 15.08
N SER A 31 12.76 5.82 14.30
CA SER A 31 11.47 6.25 14.83
C SER A 31 10.65 5.07 15.35
N SER A 32 10.02 5.33 16.48
CA SER A 32 9.13 4.46 17.24
C SER A 32 7.91 3.93 16.47
N VAL A 33 7.77 4.22 15.17
CA VAL A 33 6.68 3.75 14.30
C VAL A 33 6.68 2.23 14.17
N LEU A 34 7.85 1.61 14.01
CA LEU A 34 8.00 0.15 14.03
C LEU A 34 7.80 -0.45 15.43
N TYR A 35 8.07 0.34 16.48
CA TYR A 35 7.98 -0.11 17.88
C TYR A 35 6.57 0.05 18.46
N ASN A 36 5.73 0.90 17.88
CA ASN A 36 4.33 1.04 18.25
C ASN A 36 3.47 0.12 17.38
N LEU A 37 3.34 -1.12 17.83
CA LEU A 37 2.61 -2.21 17.16
C LEU A 37 1.18 -1.78 16.73
N SER A 38 0.54 -0.91 17.52
CA SER A 38 -0.79 -0.38 17.23
C SER A 38 -0.80 0.53 16.00
N THR A 39 0.12 1.49 15.94
CA THR A 39 0.25 2.40 14.79
C THR A 39 0.66 1.65 13.52
N PHE A 40 1.59 0.69 13.64
CA PHE A 40 2.00 -0.15 12.51
C PHE A 40 0.84 -1.03 12.02
N GLY A 41 0.07 -1.65 12.92
CA GLY A 41 -1.11 -2.44 12.59
C GLY A 41 -2.19 -1.61 11.86
N LEU A 42 -2.47 -0.41 12.35
CA LEU A 42 -3.39 0.54 11.68
C LEU A 42 -2.90 0.89 10.27
N PHE A 43 -1.59 1.11 10.11
CA PHE A 43 -0.99 1.41 8.82
C PHE A 43 -1.16 0.26 7.82
N MET A 44 -0.94 -0.98 8.26
CA MET A 44 -1.13 -2.18 7.44
C MET A 44 -2.59 -2.37 7.03
N ILE A 45 -3.54 -2.10 7.94
CA ILE A 45 -4.98 -2.14 7.62
C ILE A 45 -5.34 -1.08 6.58
N LEU A 46 -4.81 0.14 6.71
CA LEU A 46 -5.06 1.22 5.75
C LEU A 46 -4.48 0.91 4.37
N LEU A 47 -3.24 0.38 4.29
CA LEU A 47 -2.64 -0.06 3.03
C LEU A 47 -3.47 -1.17 2.37
N GLY A 48 -3.98 -2.13 3.15
CA GLY A 48 -4.88 -3.17 2.68
C GLY A 48 -6.20 -2.61 2.13
N ALA A 49 -6.79 -1.63 2.80
CA ALA A 49 -8.00 -0.95 2.34
C ALA A 49 -7.76 -0.21 1.02
N VAL A 50 -6.65 0.52 0.90
CA VAL A 50 -6.26 1.22 -0.34
C VAL A 50 -6.04 0.23 -1.49
N LEU A 51 -5.38 -0.90 -1.23
CA LEU A 51 -5.19 -1.96 -2.22
C LEU A 51 -6.53 -2.53 -2.70
N ALA A 52 -7.43 -2.87 -1.77
CA ALA A 52 -8.75 -3.42 -2.12
C ALA A 52 -9.58 -2.42 -2.94
N VAL A 53 -9.62 -1.15 -2.52
CA VAL A 53 -10.33 -0.09 -3.25
C VAL A 53 -9.72 0.14 -4.63
N GLY A 54 -8.39 0.17 -4.74
CA GLY A 54 -7.70 0.35 -6.02
C GLY A 54 -8.00 -0.78 -7.01
N ILE A 55 -7.96 -2.04 -6.55
CA ILE A 55 -8.31 -3.21 -7.37
C ILE A 55 -9.77 -3.12 -7.84
N VAL A 56 -10.70 -2.79 -6.94
CA VAL A 56 -12.13 -2.63 -7.29
C VAL A 56 -12.31 -1.49 -8.29
N ALA A 57 -11.61 -0.36 -8.11
CA ALA A 57 -11.65 0.77 -9.02
C ALA A 57 -11.15 0.40 -10.43
N THR A 58 -10.07 -0.38 -10.53
CA THR A 58 -9.58 -0.91 -11.83
C THR A 58 -10.60 -1.85 -12.48
N ILE A 59 -11.31 -2.66 -11.70
CA ILE A 59 -12.31 -3.60 -12.23
C ILE A 59 -13.59 -2.90 -12.68
N ILE A 60 -14.03 -1.85 -11.98
CA ILE A 60 -15.24 -1.07 -12.33
C ILE A 60 -14.92 -0.08 -13.44
N GLY A 61 -13.78 0.60 -13.38
CA GLY A 61 -13.32 1.59 -14.36
C GLY A 61 -12.76 0.99 -15.64
N LYS A 62 -13.11 -0.27 -15.97
CA LYS A 62 -12.81 -0.91 -17.25
C LYS A 62 -13.04 0.00 -18.45
#